data_AF-W2WJV8-F1
#
_entry.id   AF-W2WJV8-F1
#
_cell.length_a   1.000
_cell.length_b   1.000
_cell.length_c   1.000
_cell.angle_alpha   90.00
_cell.angle_beta   90.00
_cell.angle_gamma   90.00
#
_symmetry.space_group_name_H-M   'P 1'
#
loop_
_entity.id
_entity.type
_entity.pdbx_description
1 polymer ?
#
loop_
_entity_poly.entity_id
_entity_poly.type
_entity_poly.pdbx_seq_one_letter_code
_entity_poly.pdbx_strand_id
1 'polypeptide(L)'
;MQLSYLVLVCFIALTESFSAALTVEAVKLPVDSPITSAHTFIQTSPKRLLKPDEGDGVNDEERGFNGLSSKLKSWFTTHLTKASTGDDELKQLKAWLKEKQTPENALKLLNMDDEVETLLTSPSFFLWSTYLTMYDKKYPEQMKNILGVLVKSYGDEAVAKMLENAKRDPGSEQLAMRLQNDLLAAWGVNGLSNDHVFKLLKVEEESVKDLFTTPAFNVWSNYFKLRNYYSPDKDVDMVNQLLTSFNEFSLAKSIHLAKKDEAMEPVASGLQNALLKKWLDGKKTPEEITTKLKLDKFTWKNDPTMEIVKEYTKLYTYKFKFRPKRFGGAEQR
;
A
#
# COMPACT_ATOMS: atom_id res chain seq x y z
N MET A 1 14.87 1.78 -78.94
CA MET A 1 15.57 3.06 -78.69
C MET A 1 14.77 3.86 -77.69
N GLN A 2 15.27 4.05 -76.48
CA GLN A 2 15.25 5.35 -75.80
C GLN A 2 16.25 5.30 -74.65
N LEU A 3 17.26 6.17 -74.79
CA LEU A 3 18.31 6.51 -73.84
C LEU A 3 17.70 7.10 -72.56
N SER A 4 18.16 6.67 -71.38
CA SER A 4 19.13 7.36 -70.51
C SER A 4 18.57 8.67 -69.95
N TYR A 5 18.51 8.91 -68.64
CA TYR A 5 19.63 8.99 -67.70
C TYR A 5 19.10 8.62 -66.30
N LEU A 6 19.81 7.77 -65.52
CA LEU A 6 20.86 8.18 -64.57
C LEU A 6 20.31 9.29 -63.63
N VAL A 7 20.35 9.17 -62.31
CA VAL A 7 21.33 8.53 -61.44
C VAL A 7 20.68 8.54 -60.05
N LEU A 8 20.62 7.38 -59.37
CA LEU A 8 21.65 6.95 -58.40
C LEU A 8 21.57 7.87 -57.16
N VAL A 9 21.60 7.41 -55.91
CA VAL A 9 21.88 6.10 -55.32
C VAL A 9 21.85 6.38 -53.82
N CYS A 10 21.45 5.52 -52.92
CA CYS A 10 22.12 4.32 -52.42
C CYS A 10 21.51 4.15 -51.02
N PHE A 11 21.38 3.01 -50.37
CA PHE A 11 21.59 1.57 -50.60
C PHE A 11 20.87 1.00 -49.34
N ILE A 12 19.96 0.02 -49.43
CA ILE A 12 20.26 -1.43 -49.38
C ILE A 12 20.92 -1.79 -48.03
N ALA A 13 20.53 -2.80 -47.25
CA ALA A 13 19.81 -4.05 -47.44
C ALA A 13 19.30 -4.50 -46.06
N LEU A 14 18.13 -5.14 -45.94
CA LEU A 14 17.96 -6.62 -45.97
C LEU A 14 18.89 -7.31 -44.96
N THR A 15 18.32 -7.69 -43.81
CA THR A 15 17.94 -9.08 -43.52
C THR A 15 19.06 -10.08 -43.80
N GLU A 16 19.54 -10.73 -42.76
CA GLU A 16 19.27 -12.15 -42.64
C GLU A 16 19.49 -12.62 -41.19
N SER A 17 18.57 -13.50 -40.81
CA SER A 17 18.60 -14.38 -39.67
C SER A 17 19.92 -15.13 -39.51
N PHE A 18 20.41 -15.18 -38.27
CA PHE A 18 21.13 -16.36 -37.80
C PHE A 18 20.57 -16.80 -36.45
N SER A 19 20.14 -18.05 -36.42
CA SER A 19 19.70 -18.76 -35.24
C SER A 19 20.90 -19.06 -34.36
N ALA A 20 20.83 -18.69 -33.08
CA ALA A 20 21.68 -19.25 -32.05
C ALA A 20 20.81 -19.55 -30.84
N ALA A 21 20.40 -20.81 -30.75
CA ALA A 21 19.88 -21.38 -29.53
C ALA A 21 20.93 -21.23 -28.42
N LEU A 22 20.59 -20.51 -27.37
CA LEU A 22 21.28 -20.59 -26.10
C LEU A 22 20.32 -21.25 -25.12
N THR A 23 20.65 -22.50 -24.83
CA THR A 23 20.10 -23.32 -23.77
C THR A 23 20.20 -22.57 -22.45
N VAL A 24 19.07 -22.14 -21.91
CA VAL A 24 19.00 -21.71 -20.51
C VAL A 24 18.95 -22.98 -19.68
N GLU A 25 20.09 -23.34 -19.08
CA GLU A 25 20.12 -24.32 -18.01
C GLU A 25 19.17 -23.87 -16.89
N ALA A 26 18.26 -24.76 -16.51
CA ALA A 26 17.39 -24.57 -15.38
C ALA A 26 18.24 -24.50 -14.09
N VAL A 27 18.45 -23.30 -13.58
CA VAL A 27 18.88 -23.12 -12.20
C VAL A 27 17.72 -23.56 -11.31
N LYS A 28 17.82 -24.79 -10.79
CA LYS A 28 16.99 -25.27 -9.67
C LYS A 28 17.27 -24.37 -8.47
N LEU A 29 16.32 -23.50 -8.13
CA LEU A 29 16.33 -22.84 -6.84
C LEU A 29 16.01 -23.90 -5.75
N PRO A 30 16.83 -24.01 -4.70
CA PRO A 30 16.55 -24.91 -3.59
C PRO A 30 15.34 -24.38 -2.82
N VAL A 31 14.28 -25.17 -2.81
CA VAL A 31 13.17 -25.10 -1.85
C VAL A 31 13.74 -25.54 -0.51
N ASP A 32 13.94 -24.60 0.40
CA ASP A 32 14.01 -24.88 1.83
C ASP A 32 13.46 -23.69 2.60
N SER A 33 12.16 -23.75 2.91
CA SER A 33 11.58 -23.02 4.03
C SER A 33 11.11 -24.04 5.04
N PRO A 34 11.81 -24.22 6.16
CA PRO A 34 11.29 -24.99 7.27
C PRO A 34 10.70 -24.04 8.30
N ILE A 35 9.37 -23.93 8.39
CA ILE A 35 8.70 -23.84 9.70
C ILE A 35 7.44 -24.70 9.62
N THR A 36 7.61 -25.96 10.01
CA THR A 36 6.53 -26.89 10.35
C THR A 36 6.31 -26.85 11.86
N SER A 37 5.03 -26.77 12.23
CA SER A 37 4.36 -27.15 13.48
C SER A 37 4.68 -26.43 14.81
N ALA A 38 3.61 -25.84 15.36
CA ALA A 38 2.92 -26.54 16.45
C ALA A 38 1.40 -26.38 16.29
N HIS A 39 0.72 -27.50 16.04
CA HIS A 39 -0.73 -27.66 16.25
C HIS A 39 -1.02 -27.66 17.75
N THR A 40 -2.03 -26.91 18.19
CA THR A 40 -3.08 -27.54 19.01
C THR A 40 -4.40 -26.79 18.85
N PHE A 41 -5.38 -27.59 18.47
CA PHE A 41 -6.77 -27.26 18.25
C PHE A 41 -7.48 -27.26 19.61
N ILE A 42 -8.09 -26.13 20.02
CA ILE A 42 -9.27 -26.18 20.89
C ILE A 42 -10.41 -25.51 20.17
N GLN A 43 -11.27 -26.37 19.66
CA GLN A 43 -12.62 -26.10 19.20
C GLN A 43 -13.51 -25.89 20.42
N THR A 44 -14.00 -24.67 20.63
CA THR A 44 -15.26 -24.42 21.32
C THR A 44 -15.99 -23.27 20.64
N SER A 45 -17.01 -23.59 19.84
CA SER A 45 -17.98 -22.62 19.31
C SER A 45 -18.98 -22.17 20.39
N PRO A 46 -19.69 -21.04 20.18
CA PRO A 46 -20.04 -20.07 21.21
C PRO A 46 -21.50 -20.14 21.68
N LYS A 47 -21.81 -19.56 22.85
CA LYS A 47 -23.18 -19.15 23.22
C LYS A 47 -23.22 -17.91 24.13
N ARG A 48 -23.89 -16.86 23.62
CA ARG A 48 -24.70 -15.82 24.31
C ARG A 48 -23.96 -14.84 25.24
N LEU A 49 -24.27 -13.55 25.37
CA LEU A 49 -25.40 -12.68 24.96
C LEU A 49 -24.94 -11.20 25.08
N LEU A 50 -25.57 -10.29 24.33
CA LEU A 50 -25.41 -8.84 24.36
C LEU A 50 -25.63 -8.17 25.73
N LYS A 51 -24.83 -7.14 26.06
CA LYS A 51 -25.32 -5.77 26.39
C LYS A 51 -24.14 -4.75 26.37
N PRO A 52 -24.33 -3.50 25.91
CA PRO A 52 -23.27 -2.50 25.82
C PRO A 52 -23.11 -1.75 27.15
N ASP A 53 -21.92 -1.22 27.40
CA ASP A 53 -21.73 -0.09 28.31
C ASP A 53 -20.60 0.80 27.81
N GLU A 54 -20.86 2.11 27.88
CA GLU A 54 -19.92 3.19 27.64
C GLU A 54 -18.86 3.17 28.74
N GLY A 55 -17.60 3.35 28.36
CA GLY A 55 -16.49 3.40 29.28
C GLY A 55 -15.27 3.97 28.58
N ASP A 56 -15.20 5.30 28.60
CA ASP A 56 -14.00 6.06 28.29
C ASP A 56 -12.86 5.57 29.20
N GLY A 57 -11.79 5.11 28.58
CA GLY A 57 -10.71 4.38 29.22
C GLY A 57 -9.59 4.19 28.22
N VAL A 58 -8.77 5.23 28.09
CA VAL A 58 -7.48 5.18 27.38
C VAL A 58 -6.60 4.16 28.08
N ASN A 59 -6.70 2.91 27.63
CA ASN A 59 -5.73 1.87 27.97
C ASN A 59 -4.55 2.02 27.01
N ASP A 60 -3.55 2.80 27.45
CA ASP A 60 -2.20 2.90 26.86
C ASP A 60 -1.36 1.64 27.11
N GLU A 61 -1.99 0.47 27.14
CA GLU A 61 -1.29 -0.80 27.32
C GLU A 61 -0.72 -1.25 25.97
N GLU A 62 0.51 -0.76 25.74
CA GLU A 62 1.56 -1.44 24.98
C GLU A 62 1.08 -2.11 23.69
N ARG A 63 0.78 -1.26 22.70
CA ARG A 63 0.56 -1.67 21.31
C ARG A 63 1.69 -2.61 20.89
N GLY A 64 1.32 -3.88 20.67
CA GLY A 64 2.25 -4.99 20.47
C GLY A 64 3.15 -4.79 19.26
N PHE A 65 4.30 -4.17 19.49
CA PHE A 65 5.44 -4.14 18.59
C PHE A 65 6.56 -4.91 19.29
N ASN A 66 6.44 -6.23 19.33
CA ASN A 66 7.45 -7.07 19.96
C ASN A 66 8.74 -7.06 19.11
N GLY A 67 9.69 -6.24 19.54
CA GLY A 67 11.11 -6.33 19.19
C GLY A 67 11.55 -5.58 17.94
N LEU A 68 12.68 -4.89 18.05
CA LEU A 68 13.50 -4.51 16.89
C LEU A 68 13.86 -5.81 16.16
N SER A 69 13.32 -6.06 14.97
CA SER A 69 13.63 -7.29 14.26
C SER A 69 15.15 -7.41 14.09
N SER A 70 15.71 -8.61 14.27
CA SER A 70 17.15 -8.87 14.11
C SER A 70 17.69 -8.38 12.76
N LYS A 71 16.81 -8.36 11.75
CA LYS A 71 17.05 -7.80 10.42
C LYS A 71 17.15 -6.28 10.39
N LEU A 72 16.35 -5.56 11.19
CA LEU A 72 16.46 -4.11 11.34
C LEU A 72 17.77 -3.78 12.06
N LYS A 73 18.07 -4.47 13.15
CA LYS A 73 19.36 -4.35 13.87
C LYS A 73 20.54 -4.60 12.94
N SER A 74 20.47 -5.65 12.10
CA SER A 74 21.48 -5.93 11.08
C SER A 74 21.59 -4.81 10.05
N TRP A 75 20.47 -4.34 9.48
CA TRP A 75 20.45 -3.24 8.51
C TRP A 75 21.12 -1.99 9.09
N PHE A 76 20.72 -1.59 10.31
CA PHE A 76 21.35 -0.50 11.03
C PHE A 76 22.84 -0.76 11.23
N THR A 77 23.26 -1.93 11.71
CA THR A 77 24.70 -2.20 11.87
C THR A 77 25.48 -2.18 10.55
N THR A 78 24.90 -2.64 9.44
CA THR A 78 25.57 -2.67 8.13
C THR A 78 25.66 -1.29 7.48
N HIS A 79 24.65 -0.44 7.68
CA HIS A 79 24.61 0.91 7.11
C HIS A 79 25.21 1.99 8.05
N LEU A 80 25.18 1.79 9.37
CA LEU A 80 25.76 2.69 10.37
C LEU A 80 27.28 2.54 10.52
N THR A 81 27.89 1.41 10.14
CA THR A 81 29.36 1.26 10.22
C THR A 81 30.14 2.22 9.31
N LYS A 82 29.46 2.92 8.39
CA LYS A 82 30.07 4.00 7.58
C LYS A 82 29.83 5.40 8.15
N ALA A 83 28.87 5.59 9.05
CA ALA A 83 28.70 6.82 9.80
C ALA A 83 29.45 6.62 11.13
N SER A 84 30.76 6.85 11.11
CA SER A 84 31.54 7.03 12.33
C SER A 84 30.92 8.20 13.10
N THR A 85 30.01 7.91 14.04
CA THR A 85 29.51 8.88 15.01
C THR A 85 30.73 9.58 15.61
N GLY A 86 30.85 10.88 15.40
CA GLY A 86 32.02 11.63 15.86
C GLY A 86 32.20 11.44 17.37
N ASP A 87 33.43 11.55 17.87
CA ASP A 87 33.70 11.38 19.31
C ASP A 87 32.79 12.28 20.18
N ASP A 88 32.44 13.46 19.67
CA ASP A 88 31.56 14.41 20.35
C ASP A 88 30.07 13.99 20.32
N GLU A 89 29.57 13.47 19.20
CA GLU A 89 28.23 12.89 19.11
C GLU A 89 28.08 11.69 20.06
N LEU A 90 29.11 10.83 20.14
CA LEU A 90 29.11 9.69 21.04
C LEU A 90 29.13 10.13 22.52
N LYS A 91 29.86 11.20 22.86
CA LYS A 91 29.80 11.80 24.21
C LYS A 91 28.40 12.32 24.52
N GLN A 92 27.75 12.99 23.58
CA GLN A 92 26.38 13.49 23.73
C GLN A 92 25.40 12.34 23.96
N LEU A 93 25.44 11.27 23.16
CA LEU A 93 24.58 10.09 23.37
C LEU A 93 24.79 9.45 24.74
N LYS A 94 26.05 9.35 25.21
CA LYS A 94 26.37 8.84 26.55
C LYS A 94 25.85 9.75 27.66
N ALA A 95 25.90 11.08 27.47
CA ALA A 95 25.36 12.05 28.41
C ALA A 95 23.84 11.89 28.54
N TRP A 96 23.11 11.82 27.43
CA TRP A 96 21.66 11.54 27.42
C TRP A 96 21.32 10.22 28.11
N LEU A 97 22.14 9.18 27.91
CA LEU A 97 21.94 7.89 28.56
C LEU A 97 22.19 7.93 30.08
N LYS A 98 23.07 8.81 30.56
CA LYS A 98 23.32 9.08 31.99
C LYS A 98 22.17 9.87 32.61
N GLU A 99 21.64 10.85 31.87
CA GLU A 99 20.47 11.65 32.24
C GLU A 99 19.15 10.89 32.16
N LYS A 100 19.17 9.66 31.63
CA LYS A 100 17.98 8.81 31.42
C LYS A 100 16.94 9.47 30.50
N GLN A 101 17.40 10.21 29.49
CA GLN A 101 16.50 10.70 28.45
C GLN A 101 15.78 9.52 27.80
N THR A 102 14.48 9.62 27.57
CA THR A 102 13.76 8.57 26.84
C THR A 102 14.05 8.70 25.34
N PRO A 103 13.90 7.63 24.55
CA PRO A 103 14.03 7.74 23.10
C PRO A 103 13.06 8.77 22.47
N GLU A 104 11.87 8.94 23.04
CA GLU A 104 10.92 9.99 22.64
C GLU A 104 11.51 11.39 22.89
N ASN A 105 12.09 11.64 24.08
CA ASN A 105 12.72 12.93 24.37
C ASN A 105 13.95 13.18 23.50
N ALA A 106 14.71 12.14 23.16
CA ALA A 106 15.85 12.27 22.27
C ALA A 106 15.48 12.73 20.86
N LEU A 107 14.29 12.35 20.33
CA LEU A 107 13.78 12.90 19.06
C LEU A 107 13.60 14.42 19.15
N LYS A 108 13.03 14.90 20.26
CA LYS A 108 12.80 16.33 20.50
C LYS A 108 14.11 17.10 20.64
N LEU A 109 15.09 16.54 21.36
CA LEU A 109 16.42 17.14 21.52
C LEU A 109 17.19 17.24 20.20
N LEU A 110 16.84 16.43 19.21
CA LEU A 110 17.36 16.49 17.85
C LEU A 110 16.50 17.35 16.91
N ASN A 111 15.50 18.06 17.44
CA ASN A 111 14.54 18.88 16.70
C ASN A 111 13.83 18.12 15.55
N MET A 112 13.57 16.82 15.74
CA MET A 112 12.97 15.98 14.68
C MET A 112 11.46 16.14 14.54
N ASP A 113 10.83 16.92 15.43
CA ASP A 113 9.39 17.19 15.39
C ASP A 113 8.99 18.09 14.20
N ASP A 114 9.91 18.92 13.70
CA ASP A 114 9.68 19.84 12.59
C ASP A 114 9.88 19.17 11.20
N GLU A 115 10.42 17.94 11.15
CA GLU A 115 10.86 17.27 9.92
C GLU A 115 10.27 15.86 9.75
N VAL A 116 9.04 15.61 10.25
CA VAL A 116 8.44 14.27 10.22
C VAL A 116 8.45 13.68 8.81
N GLU A 117 8.10 14.45 7.77
CA GLU A 117 8.02 13.94 6.38
C GLU A 117 9.35 13.45 5.81
N THR A 118 10.48 14.01 6.27
CA THR A 118 11.84 13.67 5.82
C THR A 118 12.66 12.95 6.88
N LEU A 119 12.01 12.49 7.95
CA LEU A 119 12.65 11.93 9.13
C LEU A 119 13.61 10.78 8.76
N LEU A 120 13.19 9.85 7.90
CA LEU A 120 14.00 8.68 7.54
C LEU A 120 15.25 8.99 6.71
N THR A 121 15.32 10.15 6.07
CA THR A 121 16.50 10.58 5.28
C THR A 121 17.42 11.51 6.07
N SER A 122 16.98 12.00 7.24
CA SER A 122 17.74 12.94 8.06
C SER A 122 18.96 12.26 8.74
N PRO A 123 20.15 12.89 8.73
CA PRO A 123 21.30 12.43 9.52
C PRO A 123 20.97 12.24 11.01
N SER A 124 20.11 13.09 11.56
CA SER A 124 19.65 13.04 12.94
C SER A 124 18.92 11.74 13.28
N PHE A 125 18.23 11.12 12.30
CA PHE A 125 17.56 9.84 12.51
C PHE A 125 18.54 8.70 12.76
N PHE A 126 19.70 8.73 12.11
CA PHE A 126 20.76 7.72 12.34
C PHE A 126 21.39 7.89 13.72
N LEU A 127 21.62 9.14 14.15
CA LEU A 127 22.12 9.45 15.49
C LEU A 127 21.12 9.01 16.57
N TRP A 128 19.84 9.31 16.37
CA TRP A 128 18.75 8.86 17.24
C TRP A 128 18.61 7.33 17.27
N SER A 129 18.70 6.64 16.13
CA SER A 129 18.61 5.18 16.05
C SER A 129 19.77 4.50 16.80
N THR A 130 20.95 5.13 16.77
CA THR A 130 22.11 4.72 17.57
C THR A 130 21.82 4.88 19.06
N TYR A 131 21.24 6.01 19.46
CA TYR A 131 20.81 6.24 20.83
C TYR A 131 19.79 5.20 21.30
N LEU A 132 18.76 4.91 20.50
CA LEU A 132 17.76 3.89 20.80
C LEU A 132 18.41 2.52 21.05
N THR A 133 19.41 2.14 20.24
CA THR A 133 20.16 0.90 20.43
C THR A 133 20.99 0.90 21.73
N MET A 134 21.55 2.04 22.12
CA MET A 134 22.26 2.20 23.40
C MET A 134 21.29 2.14 24.59
N TYR A 135 20.11 2.75 24.46
CA TYR A 135 19.05 2.76 25.46
C TYR A 135 18.52 1.34 25.70
N ASP A 136 18.19 0.62 24.64
CA ASP A 136 17.71 -0.77 24.68
C ASP A 136 18.70 -1.71 25.40
N LYS A 137 20.00 -1.59 25.10
CA LYS A 137 21.05 -2.37 25.78
C LYS A 137 21.14 -2.08 27.29
N LYS A 138 20.85 -0.85 27.70
CA LYS A 138 20.95 -0.44 29.11
C LYS A 138 19.68 -0.75 29.89
N TYR A 139 18.53 -0.70 29.24
CA TYR A 139 17.21 -0.90 29.83
C TYR A 139 16.41 -1.95 29.04
N PRO A 140 16.84 -3.24 29.07
CA PRO A 140 16.23 -4.29 28.26
C PRO A 140 14.77 -4.57 28.62
N GLU A 141 14.36 -4.30 29.87
CA GLU A 141 12.95 -4.42 30.30
C GLU A 141 12.05 -3.31 29.73
N GLN A 142 12.63 -2.22 29.22
CA GLN A 142 11.92 -1.09 28.63
C GLN A 142 12.09 -1.06 27.11
N MET A 143 12.33 -2.23 26.49
CA MET A 143 12.63 -2.36 25.07
C MET A 143 11.66 -1.53 24.22
N LYS A 144 12.20 -0.51 23.56
CA LYS A 144 11.46 0.32 22.60
C LYS A 144 11.95 -0.04 21.21
N ASN A 145 11.04 -0.47 20.34
CA ASN A 145 11.32 -0.59 18.91
C ASN A 145 11.07 0.76 18.23
N ILE A 146 11.69 0.96 17.05
CA ILE A 146 11.62 2.23 16.31
C ILE A 146 10.17 2.66 16.06
N LEU A 147 9.30 1.77 15.59
CA LEU A 147 7.91 2.11 15.28
C LEU A 147 7.14 2.54 16.52
N GLY A 148 7.32 1.85 17.64
CA GLY A 148 6.66 2.20 18.90
C GLY A 148 7.03 3.60 19.37
N VAL A 149 8.30 4.00 19.24
CA VAL A 149 8.71 5.37 19.59
C VAL A 149 8.15 6.37 18.58
N LEU A 150 8.27 6.12 17.28
CA LEU A 150 7.77 7.04 16.25
C LEU A 150 6.26 7.23 16.34
N VAL A 151 5.48 6.16 16.49
CA VAL A 151 4.02 6.21 16.62
C VAL A 151 3.61 6.94 17.89
N LYS A 152 4.32 6.74 19.01
CA LYS A 152 4.05 7.45 20.25
C LYS A 152 4.39 8.94 20.17
N SER A 153 5.44 9.30 19.43
CA SER A 153 5.86 10.70 19.26
C SER A 153 5.02 11.46 18.24
N TYR A 154 4.67 10.83 17.12
CA TYR A 154 4.08 11.50 15.95
C TYR A 154 2.65 11.05 15.61
N GLY A 155 2.19 9.94 16.20
CA GLY A 155 0.90 9.32 15.89
C GLY A 155 0.95 8.38 14.68
N ASP A 156 0.06 7.40 14.66
CA ASP A 156 -0.01 6.39 13.59
C ASP A 156 -0.21 7.01 12.21
N GLU A 157 -1.06 8.05 12.10
CA GLU A 157 -1.36 8.72 10.83
C GLU A 157 -0.10 9.31 10.20
N ALA A 158 0.61 10.15 10.96
CA ALA A 158 1.78 10.86 10.47
C ALA A 158 2.90 9.88 10.12
N VAL A 159 3.16 8.89 10.99
CA VAL A 159 4.18 7.86 10.73
C VAL A 159 3.84 7.06 9.48
N ALA A 160 2.59 6.63 9.31
CA ALA A 160 2.19 5.85 8.15
C ALA A 160 2.40 6.61 6.83
N LYS A 161 1.97 7.88 6.78
CA LYS A 161 2.11 8.75 5.59
C LYS A 161 3.58 9.08 5.31
N MET A 162 4.36 9.36 6.35
CA MET A 162 5.82 9.57 6.25
C MET A 162 6.52 8.34 5.66
N LEU A 163 6.23 7.15 6.18
CA LEU A 163 6.83 5.91 5.69
C LEU A 163 6.46 5.65 4.23
N GLU A 164 5.22 5.97 3.81
CA GLU A 164 4.83 5.84 2.41
C GLU A 164 5.58 6.82 1.50
N ASN A 165 5.75 8.07 1.93
CA ASN A 165 6.53 9.06 1.19
C ASN A 165 8.01 8.67 1.08
N ALA A 166 8.62 8.20 2.17
CA ALA A 166 10.01 7.80 2.21
C ALA A 166 10.35 6.65 1.25
N LYS A 167 9.37 5.83 0.83
CA LYS A 167 9.57 4.81 -0.22
C LYS A 167 10.02 5.39 -1.55
N ARG A 168 9.72 6.67 -1.82
CA ARG A 168 10.08 7.33 -3.08
C ARG A 168 11.55 7.77 -3.13
N ASP A 169 12.23 7.79 -1.98
CA ASP A 169 13.65 8.13 -1.90
C ASP A 169 14.50 6.84 -1.90
N PRO A 170 15.39 6.63 -2.89
CA PRO A 170 16.20 5.41 -2.99
C PRO A 170 17.09 5.14 -1.76
N GLY A 171 17.47 6.17 -1.00
CA GLY A 171 18.28 6.04 0.21
C GLY A 171 17.50 5.52 1.42
N SER A 172 16.18 5.74 1.45
CA SER A 172 15.32 5.30 2.56
C SER A 172 14.29 4.23 2.18
N GLU A 173 14.13 3.91 0.90
CA GLU A 173 13.11 3.02 0.37
C GLU A 173 13.03 1.67 1.11
N GLN A 174 14.16 0.95 1.20
CA GLN A 174 14.15 -0.38 1.81
C GLN A 174 13.78 -0.34 3.29
N LEU A 175 14.22 0.68 4.02
CA LEU A 175 13.88 0.84 5.43
C LEU A 175 12.40 1.23 5.57
N ALA A 176 11.94 2.19 4.78
CA ALA A 176 10.56 2.66 4.75
C ALA A 176 9.58 1.52 4.45
N MET A 177 9.87 0.68 3.46
CA MET A 177 9.08 -0.51 3.12
C MET A 177 9.00 -1.50 4.30
N ARG A 178 10.14 -1.78 4.95
CA ARG A 178 10.18 -2.70 6.10
C ARG A 178 9.36 -2.17 7.27
N LEU A 179 9.60 -0.91 7.65
CA LEU A 179 8.88 -0.25 8.73
C LEU A 179 7.38 -0.16 8.45
N GLN A 180 6.98 0.13 7.21
CA GLN A 180 5.57 0.17 6.88
C GLN A 180 4.93 -1.22 6.94
N ASN A 181 5.61 -2.27 6.45
CA ASN A 181 5.10 -3.64 6.57
C ASN A 181 4.93 -4.07 8.03
N ASP A 182 5.89 -3.73 8.89
CA ASP A 182 5.82 -4.00 10.33
C ASP A 182 4.66 -3.22 10.99
N LEU A 183 4.42 -1.96 10.59
CA LEU A 183 3.27 -1.16 11.03
C LEU A 183 1.94 -1.79 10.62
N LEU A 184 1.80 -2.19 9.35
CA LEU A 184 0.58 -2.84 8.85
C LEU A 184 0.32 -4.19 9.53
N ALA A 185 1.38 -4.97 9.77
CA ALA A 185 1.29 -6.23 10.51
C ALA A 185 0.84 -5.99 11.95
N ALA A 186 1.41 -5.00 12.63
CA ALA A 186 1.01 -4.63 13.99
C ALA A 186 -0.46 -4.19 14.06
N TRP A 187 -0.94 -3.35 13.13
CA TRP A 187 -2.36 -3.02 13.05
C TRP A 187 -3.24 -4.26 12.80
N GLY A 188 -2.75 -5.24 12.03
CA GLY A 188 -3.44 -6.51 11.79
C GLY A 188 -3.54 -7.37 13.05
N VAL A 189 -2.43 -7.55 13.76
CA VAL A 189 -2.36 -8.32 15.02
C VAL A 189 -3.22 -7.68 16.11
N ASN A 190 -3.22 -6.34 16.21
CA ASN A 190 -4.05 -5.60 17.14
C ASN A 190 -5.53 -5.51 16.71
N GLY A 191 -5.92 -6.16 15.60
CA GLY A 191 -7.32 -6.32 15.22
C GLY A 191 -8.00 -5.07 14.67
N LEU A 192 -7.26 -4.02 14.28
CA LEU A 192 -7.85 -2.79 13.74
C LEU A 192 -8.72 -3.11 12.52
N SER A 193 -9.91 -2.52 12.40
CA SER A 193 -10.75 -2.78 11.22
C SER A 193 -10.30 -1.97 10.01
N ASN A 194 -10.70 -2.39 8.79
CA ASN A 194 -10.44 -1.61 7.58
C ASN A 194 -11.06 -0.20 7.65
N ASP A 195 -12.25 -0.08 8.23
CA ASP A 195 -12.94 1.20 8.45
C ASP A 195 -12.20 2.07 9.48
N HIS A 196 -11.68 1.46 10.55
CA HIS A 196 -10.89 2.19 11.54
C HIS A 196 -9.61 2.75 10.91
N VAL A 197 -8.86 1.95 10.14
CA VAL A 197 -7.64 2.43 9.46
C VAL A 197 -7.96 3.46 8.38
N PHE A 198 -9.12 3.34 7.70
CA PHE A 198 -9.58 4.33 6.73
C PHE A 198 -9.75 5.73 7.37
N LYS A 199 -10.39 5.78 8.54
CA LYS A 199 -10.60 7.01 9.33
C LYS A 199 -9.31 7.50 9.99
N LEU A 200 -8.51 6.59 10.55
CA LEU A 200 -7.21 6.89 11.15
C LEU A 200 -6.29 7.62 10.17
N LEU A 201 -6.29 7.19 8.90
CA LEU A 201 -5.48 7.80 7.84
C LEU A 201 -6.13 9.01 7.18
N LYS A 202 -7.36 9.36 7.59
CA LYS A 202 -8.20 10.42 7.02
C LYS A 202 -8.39 10.30 5.52
N VAL A 203 -8.51 9.07 5.00
CA VAL A 203 -8.68 8.84 3.56
C VAL A 203 -9.95 9.52 3.06
N GLU A 204 -11.01 9.56 3.87
CA GLU A 204 -12.28 10.20 3.53
C GLU A 204 -12.22 11.73 3.35
N GLU A 205 -11.18 12.36 3.89
CA GLU A 205 -10.96 13.81 3.78
C GLU A 205 -10.17 14.17 2.52
N GLU A 206 -9.59 13.19 1.82
CA GLU A 206 -8.77 13.41 0.64
C GLU A 206 -9.58 13.88 -0.58
N SER A 207 -8.93 14.65 -1.45
CA SER A 207 -9.51 15.03 -2.74
C SER A 207 -9.69 13.79 -3.63
N VAL A 208 -10.92 13.52 -4.09
CA VAL A 208 -11.18 12.41 -5.02
C VAL A 208 -10.35 12.50 -6.30
N LYS A 209 -9.91 13.70 -6.71
CA LYS A 209 -9.08 13.89 -7.91
C LYS A 209 -7.68 13.30 -7.75
N ASP A 210 -7.14 13.39 -6.54
CA ASP A 210 -5.75 13.09 -6.22
C ASP A 210 -5.62 11.81 -5.38
N LEU A 211 -6.77 11.27 -4.91
CA LEU A 211 -6.89 10.12 -3.99
C LEU A 211 -5.88 9.00 -4.26
N PHE A 212 -5.77 8.52 -5.49
CA PHE A 212 -4.91 7.38 -5.83
C PHE A 212 -3.41 7.70 -5.86
N THR A 213 -3.03 8.95 -5.59
CA THR A 213 -1.64 9.39 -5.43
C THR A 213 -1.31 9.76 -3.99
N THR A 214 -2.31 9.80 -3.11
CA THR A 214 -2.12 10.21 -1.72
C THR A 214 -1.48 9.09 -0.90
N PRO A 215 -0.52 9.42 -0.02
CA PRO A 215 0.04 8.47 0.92
C PRO A 215 -1.03 7.78 1.78
N ALA A 216 -2.07 8.53 2.17
CA ALA A 216 -3.18 8.01 2.96
C ALA A 216 -3.87 6.82 2.28
N PHE A 217 -4.27 6.99 1.02
CA PHE A 217 -4.93 5.94 0.25
C PHE A 217 -3.98 4.75 0.03
N ASN A 218 -2.72 5.00 -0.32
CA ASN A 218 -1.76 3.92 -0.59
C ASN A 218 -1.57 3.03 0.63
N VAL A 219 -1.33 3.60 1.81
CA VAL A 219 -1.20 2.84 3.06
C VAL A 219 -2.48 2.06 3.34
N TRP A 220 -3.63 2.74 3.31
CA TRP A 220 -4.92 2.11 3.57
C TRP A 220 -5.20 0.96 2.60
N SER A 221 -4.92 1.13 1.31
CA SER A 221 -5.13 0.12 0.28
C SER A 221 -4.26 -1.12 0.50
N ASN A 222 -3.01 -0.94 0.93
CA ASN A 222 -2.10 -2.02 1.25
C ASN A 222 -2.57 -2.78 2.50
N TYR A 223 -3.02 -2.06 3.53
CA TYR A 223 -3.62 -2.67 4.71
C TYR A 223 -4.88 -3.46 4.37
N PHE A 224 -5.78 -2.86 3.60
CA PHE A 224 -7.03 -3.48 3.16
C PHE A 224 -6.76 -4.78 2.42
N LYS A 225 -5.82 -4.78 1.47
CA LYS A 225 -5.43 -5.98 0.72
C LYS A 225 -4.78 -7.04 1.60
N LEU A 226 -3.92 -6.64 2.54
CA LEU A 226 -3.30 -7.57 3.48
C LEU A 226 -4.37 -8.29 4.30
N ARG A 227 -5.36 -7.55 4.82
CA ARG A 227 -6.45 -8.09 5.63
C ARG A 227 -7.44 -8.94 4.84
N ASN A 228 -7.64 -8.64 3.57
CA ASN A 228 -8.60 -9.30 2.69
C ASN A 228 -7.93 -10.15 1.62
N TYR A 229 -6.68 -10.60 1.83
CA TYR A 229 -5.88 -11.27 0.80
C TYR A 229 -6.62 -12.45 0.15
N TYR A 230 -7.27 -13.27 0.99
CA TYR A 230 -8.05 -14.44 0.60
C TYR A 230 -9.53 -14.14 0.28
N SER A 231 -10.00 -12.90 0.45
CA SER A 231 -11.38 -12.56 0.13
C SER A 231 -11.57 -12.48 -1.39
N PRO A 232 -12.51 -13.25 -1.99
CA PRO A 232 -12.79 -13.17 -3.42
C PRO A 232 -13.46 -11.86 -3.82
N ASP A 233 -14.12 -11.18 -2.87
CA ASP A 233 -14.86 -9.94 -3.09
C ASP A 233 -14.09 -8.69 -2.60
N LYS A 234 -12.78 -8.81 -2.31
CA LYS A 234 -11.95 -7.72 -1.76
C LYS A 234 -12.04 -6.40 -2.53
N ASP A 235 -12.06 -6.44 -3.86
CA ASP A 235 -12.16 -5.21 -4.67
C ASP A 235 -13.57 -4.60 -4.57
N VAL A 236 -14.61 -5.43 -4.44
CA VAL A 236 -16.00 -4.98 -4.23
C VAL A 236 -16.14 -4.35 -2.85
N ASP A 237 -15.57 -4.98 -1.83
CA ASP A 237 -15.59 -4.46 -0.45
C ASP A 237 -14.81 -3.15 -0.35
N MET A 238 -13.66 -3.04 -1.02
CA MET A 238 -12.86 -1.82 -1.05
C MET A 238 -13.59 -0.68 -1.76
N VAL A 239 -14.25 -0.96 -2.89
CA VAL A 239 -15.13 0.02 -3.56
C VAL A 239 -16.28 0.43 -2.64
N ASN A 240 -16.93 -0.51 -1.97
CA ASN A 240 -18.03 -0.18 -1.05
C ASN A 240 -17.58 0.72 0.09
N GLN A 241 -16.38 0.50 0.65
CA GLN A 241 -15.79 1.40 1.64
C GLN A 241 -15.53 2.78 1.03
N LEU A 242 -14.94 2.89 -0.16
CA LEU A 242 -14.71 4.20 -0.80
C LEU A 242 -16.03 4.94 -1.07
N LEU A 243 -17.09 4.22 -1.43
CA LEU A 243 -18.42 4.80 -1.68
C LEU A 243 -19.13 5.29 -0.42
N THR A 244 -18.62 5.03 0.80
CA THR A 244 -19.16 5.65 2.02
C THR A 244 -18.85 7.15 2.09
N SER A 245 -17.76 7.58 1.45
CA SER A 245 -17.23 8.94 1.59
C SER A 245 -17.13 9.67 0.25
N PHE A 246 -16.95 8.95 -0.86
CA PHE A 246 -16.78 9.53 -2.19
C PHE A 246 -18.02 9.36 -3.08
N ASN A 247 -18.30 10.38 -3.89
CA ASN A 247 -19.32 10.28 -4.93
C ASN A 247 -18.96 9.19 -5.95
N GLU A 248 -19.90 8.28 -6.21
CA GLU A 248 -19.75 7.12 -7.10
C GLU A 248 -19.16 7.48 -8.47
N PHE A 249 -19.61 8.57 -9.10
CA PHE A 249 -19.24 8.93 -10.46
C PHE A 249 -17.93 9.71 -10.52
N SER A 250 -17.65 10.57 -9.54
CA SER A 250 -16.33 11.21 -9.40
C SER A 250 -15.24 10.17 -9.11
N LEU A 251 -15.55 9.21 -8.23
CA LEU A 251 -14.67 8.09 -7.92
C LEU A 251 -14.41 7.22 -9.16
N ALA A 252 -15.44 6.91 -9.96
CA ALA A 252 -15.29 6.14 -11.20
C ALA A 252 -14.29 6.79 -12.17
N LYS A 253 -14.34 8.12 -12.31
CA LYS A 253 -13.41 8.88 -13.16
C LYS A 253 -12.00 8.87 -12.60
N SER A 254 -11.86 9.09 -11.30
CA SER A 254 -10.55 9.04 -10.62
C SER A 254 -9.89 7.66 -10.76
N ILE A 255 -10.65 6.58 -10.54
CA ILE A 255 -10.18 5.19 -10.72
C ILE A 255 -9.70 5.00 -12.17
N HIS A 256 -10.48 5.45 -13.15
CA HIS A 256 -10.11 5.27 -14.56
C HIS A 256 -8.81 5.99 -14.91
N LEU A 257 -8.58 7.17 -14.35
CA LEU A 257 -7.34 7.91 -14.55
C LEU A 257 -6.15 7.24 -13.87
N ALA A 258 -6.34 6.67 -12.68
CA ALA A 258 -5.32 5.93 -11.96
C ALA A 258 -4.83 4.68 -12.71
N LYS A 259 -5.63 4.09 -13.60
CA LYS A 259 -5.20 2.97 -14.47
C LYS A 259 -4.04 3.32 -15.42
N LYS A 260 -3.79 4.62 -15.65
CA LYS A 260 -2.69 5.09 -16.52
C LYS A 260 -1.34 5.08 -15.82
N ASP A 261 -1.33 5.01 -14.49
CA ASP A 261 -0.13 4.84 -13.69
C ASP A 261 0.20 3.36 -13.55
N GLU A 262 1.41 2.95 -13.93
CA GLU A 262 1.82 1.54 -13.97
C GLU A 262 1.79 0.88 -12.59
N ALA A 263 2.21 1.61 -11.53
CA ALA A 263 2.21 1.09 -10.17
C ALA A 263 0.79 0.90 -9.62
N MET A 264 -0.14 1.75 -10.08
CA MET A 264 -1.53 1.75 -9.62
C MET A 264 -2.48 0.94 -10.49
N GLU A 265 -2.09 0.58 -11.72
CA GLU A 265 -2.92 -0.14 -12.70
C GLU A 265 -3.59 -1.39 -12.11
N PRO A 266 -2.90 -2.30 -11.41
CA PRO A 266 -3.53 -3.54 -10.94
C PRO A 266 -4.65 -3.27 -9.94
N VAL A 267 -4.46 -2.23 -9.11
CA VAL A 267 -5.40 -1.82 -8.08
C VAL A 267 -6.58 -1.09 -8.70
N ALA A 268 -6.30 -0.11 -9.56
CA ALA A 268 -7.31 0.69 -10.22
C ALA A 268 -8.19 -0.16 -11.15
N SER A 269 -7.61 -1.13 -11.86
CA SER A 269 -8.35 -2.08 -12.69
C SER A 269 -9.28 -2.98 -11.86
N GLY A 270 -8.82 -3.48 -10.70
CA GLY A 270 -9.66 -4.23 -9.76
C GLY A 270 -10.86 -3.41 -9.29
N LEU A 271 -10.62 -2.18 -8.83
CA LEU A 271 -11.66 -1.26 -8.36
C LEU A 271 -12.63 -0.85 -9.49
N GLN A 272 -12.13 -0.60 -10.70
CA GLN A 272 -12.97 -0.28 -11.86
C GLN A 272 -13.90 -1.45 -12.16
N ASN A 273 -13.37 -2.67 -12.26
CA ASN A 273 -14.15 -3.86 -12.55
C ASN A 273 -15.23 -4.11 -11.49
N ALA A 274 -14.90 -3.94 -10.21
CA ALA A 274 -15.85 -4.03 -9.10
C ALA A 274 -16.99 -3.01 -9.24
N LEU A 275 -16.67 -1.75 -9.57
CA LEU A 275 -17.66 -0.69 -9.76
C LEU A 275 -18.56 -0.95 -10.99
N LEU A 276 -17.97 -1.37 -12.12
CA LEU A 276 -18.74 -1.73 -13.32
C LEU A 276 -19.65 -2.94 -13.04
N LYS A 277 -19.17 -3.95 -12.31
CA LYS A 277 -19.99 -5.09 -11.87
C LYS A 277 -21.17 -4.62 -11.01
N LYS A 278 -20.96 -3.71 -10.06
CA LYS A 278 -22.02 -3.12 -9.23
C LYS A 278 -23.09 -2.45 -10.11
N TRP A 279 -22.69 -1.68 -11.13
CA TRP A 279 -23.63 -1.09 -12.10
C TRP A 279 -24.42 -2.15 -12.89
N LEU A 280 -23.74 -3.19 -13.38
CA LEU A 280 -24.36 -4.29 -14.12
C LEU A 280 -25.36 -5.08 -13.27
N ASP A 281 -25.04 -5.34 -12.00
CA ASP A 281 -25.89 -6.10 -11.09
C ASP A 281 -27.11 -5.25 -10.66
N GLY A 282 -26.92 -3.94 -10.53
CA GLY A 282 -28.00 -2.96 -10.40
C GLY A 282 -28.80 -2.71 -11.68
N LYS A 283 -28.44 -3.34 -12.81
CA LYS A 283 -29.07 -3.17 -14.13
C LYS A 283 -29.11 -1.71 -14.61
N LYS A 284 -28.17 -0.86 -14.18
CA LYS A 284 -28.07 0.54 -14.62
C LYS A 284 -27.80 0.57 -16.13
N THR A 285 -28.57 1.31 -16.93
CA THR A 285 -28.36 1.33 -18.38
C THR A 285 -27.14 2.18 -18.76
N PRO A 286 -26.50 1.96 -19.92
CA PRO A 286 -25.43 2.83 -20.39
C PRO A 286 -25.84 4.30 -20.49
N GLU A 287 -27.08 4.59 -20.87
CA GLU A 287 -27.63 5.94 -20.97
C GLU A 287 -27.75 6.60 -19.59
N GLU A 288 -28.20 5.85 -18.58
CA GLU A 288 -28.26 6.30 -17.20
C GLU A 288 -26.86 6.64 -16.68
N ILE A 289 -25.90 5.72 -16.83
CA ILE A 289 -24.50 5.91 -16.42
C ILE A 289 -23.87 7.11 -17.12
N THR A 290 -24.10 7.25 -18.43
CA THR A 290 -23.60 8.39 -19.21
C THR A 290 -24.13 9.72 -18.66
N THR A 291 -25.42 9.78 -18.36
CA THR A 291 -26.04 10.98 -17.79
C THR A 291 -25.43 11.32 -16.44
N LYS A 292 -25.25 10.33 -15.56
CA LYS A 292 -24.69 10.53 -14.23
C LYS A 292 -23.22 10.94 -14.24
N LEU A 293 -22.39 10.34 -15.10
CA LEU A 293 -20.98 10.73 -15.27
C LEU A 293 -20.81 12.17 -15.77
N LYS A 294 -21.74 12.66 -16.61
CA LYS A 294 -21.76 14.04 -17.10
C LYS A 294 -22.20 15.07 -16.04
N LEU A 295 -22.93 14.62 -15.01
CA LEU A 295 -23.37 15.46 -13.89
C LEU A 295 -22.29 15.61 -12.80
N ASP A 296 -21.13 14.99 -12.99
CA ASP A 296 -20.02 15.14 -12.07
C ASP A 296 -19.58 16.59 -11.96
N LYS A 297 -19.35 17.05 -10.73
CA LYS A 297 -19.08 18.47 -10.42
C LYS A 297 -17.62 18.86 -10.66
N PHE A 298 -16.73 17.89 -10.83
CA PHE A 298 -15.32 18.11 -11.01
C PHE A 298 -14.96 18.31 -12.48
N THR A 299 -14.14 19.33 -12.76
CA THR A 299 -13.47 19.47 -14.06
C THR A 299 -12.21 18.60 -14.08
N TRP A 300 -12.13 17.68 -15.04
CA TRP A 300 -10.99 16.78 -15.22
C TRP A 300 -10.15 17.24 -16.40
N LYS A 301 -8.81 17.25 -16.25
CA LYS A 301 -7.90 17.61 -17.34
C LYS A 301 -8.06 16.67 -18.54
N ASN A 302 -8.23 15.38 -18.26
CA ASN A 302 -8.49 14.34 -19.24
C ASN A 302 -9.78 13.62 -18.82
N ASP A 303 -10.97 14.13 -19.17
CA ASP A 303 -12.23 13.53 -18.69
C ASP A 303 -12.42 12.11 -19.27
N PRO A 304 -12.44 11.05 -18.43
CA PRO A 304 -12.52 9.66 -18.90
C PRO A 304 -13.96 9.18 -19.14
N THR A 305 -14.97 10.05 -19.08
CA THR A 305 -16.40 9.68 -19.16
C THR A 305 -16.69 8.76 -20.35
N MET A 306 -16.24 9.12 -21.55
CA MET A 306 -16.55 8.35 -22.75
C MET A 306 -15.81 7.01 -22.79
N GLU A 307 -14.64 6.93 -22.18
CA GLU A 307 -13.83 5.70 -22.07
C GLU A 307 -14.54 4.71 -21.14
N ILE A 308 -14.98 5.17 -19.97
CA ILE A 308 -15.75 4.38 -19.00
C ILE A 308 -17.08 3.92 -19.61
N VAL A 309 -17.82 4.82 -20.27
CA VAL A 309 -19.10 4.48 -20.91
C VAL A 309 -18.91 3.42 -21.99
N LYS A 310 -17.86 3.53 -22.80
CA LYS A 310 -17.55 2.55 -23.84
C LYS A 310 -17.25 1.18 -23.24
N GLU A 311 -16.46 1.12 -22.18
CA GLU A 311 -16.14 -0.12 -21.46
C GLU A 311 -17.41 -0.75 -20.85
N TYR A 312 -18.19 0.04 -20.13
CA TYR A 312 -19.44 -0.42 -19.52
C TYR A 312 -20.47 -0.90 -20.54
N THR A 313 -20.64 -0.18 -21.66
CA THR A 313 -21.60 -0.51 -22.72
C THR A 313 -21.31 -1.87 -23.33
N LYS A 314 -20.02 -2.21 -23.51
CA LYS A 314 -19.61 -3.54 -24.00
C LYS A 314 -20.05 -4.63 -23.03
N LEU A 315 -19.76 -4.47 -21.73
CA LEU A 315 -20.13 -5.44 -20.70
C LEU A 315 -21.66 -5.60 -20.57
N TYR A 316 -22.39 -4.48 -20.58
CA TYR A 316 -23.85 -4.48 -20.50
C TYR A 316 -24.48 -5.19 -21.70
N THR A 317 -24.01 -4.87 -22.91
CA THR A 317 -24.49 -5.49 -24.16
C THR A 317 -24.22 -7.00 -24.15
N TYR A 318 -23.03 -7.42 -23.74
CA TYR A 318 -22.69 -8.84 -23.61
C TYR A 318 -23.63 -9.56 -22.63
N LYS A 319 -23.85 -9.00 -21.43
CA LYS A 319 -24.65 -9.63 -20.37
C LYS A 319 -26.16 -9.71 -20.70
N PHE A 320 -26.71 -8.68 -21.35
CA PHE A 320 -28.17 -8.53 -21.50
C PHE A 320 -28.69 -8.68 -22.93
N LYS A 321 -27.88 -8.42 -23.97
CA LYS A 321 -28.32 -8.57 -25.38
C LYS A 321 -27.85 -9.88 -26.02
N PHE A 322 -26.74 -10.45 -25.55
CA PHE A 322 -26.12 -11.63 -26.19
C PHE A 322 -26.13 -12.91 -25.34
N ARG A 323 -26.99 -13.06 -24.32
CA ARG A 323 -27.11 -14.35 -23.61
C ARG A 323 -27.46 -15.45 -24.63
N PRO A 324 -26.58 -16.43 -24.91
CA PRO A 324 -26.97 -17.57 -25.72
C PRO A 324 -28.10 -18.27 -24.98
N LYS A 325 -29.18 -18.61 -25.70
CA LYS A 325 -30.25 -19.46 -25.16
C LYS A 325 -29.56 -20.65 -24.52
N ARG A 326 -29.69 -20.82 -23.20
CA ARG A 326 -29.40 -22.12 -22.58
C ARG A 326 -30.25 -23.10 -23.37
N PHE A 327 -29.63 -24.01 -24.11
CA PHE A 327 -30.33 -25.16 -24.66
C PHE A 327 -30.95 -25.85 -23.46
N GLY A 328 -32.27 -25.72 -23.35
CA GLY A 328 -33.04 -26.45 -22.36
C GLY A 328 -32.66 -27.91 -22.53
N GLY A 329 -32.22 -28.54 -21.44
CA GLY A 329 -32.10 -29.99 -21.40
C GLY A 329 -33.44 -30.54 -21.84
N ALA A 330 -33.45 -31.16 -23.02
CA ALA A 330 -34.56 -31.97 -23.43
C ALA A 330 -34.64 -33.10 -22.40
N GLU A 331 -35.72 -33.11 -21.63
CA GLU A 331 -36.29 -34.35 -21.11
C GLU A 331 -36.32 -35.35 -22.27
N GLN A 332 -35.43 -36.33 -22.22
CA GLN A 332 -35.67 -37.60 -22.89
C GLN A 332 -36.06 -38.60 -21.81
N ARG A 333 -37.39 -38.76 -21.75
CA ARG A 333 -38.22 -39.91 -21.39
C ARG A 333 -37.59 -41.07 -20.65
#